data_AF-A0A6G2DWT9-F1
#
_entry.id   AF-A0A6G2DWT9-F1
#
_cell.length_a   1.000
_cell.length_b   1.000
_cell.length_c   1.000
_cell.angle_alpha   90.00
_cell.angle_beta   90.00
_cell.angle_gamma   90.00
#
_symmetry.space_group_name_H-M   'P 1'
#
loop_
_entity.id
_entity.type
_entity.pdbx_description
1 polymer ?
#
loop_
_entity_poly.entity_id
_entity_poly.type
_entity_poly.pdbx_seq_one_letter_code
_entity_poly.pdbx_strand_id
1 'polypeptide(L)'
;LQKDIHDGIDVVGKKMTLCQLYAKQNAQRPKVRKNTETGRKYLMDILKKDKLGVRSIDSIKPSDAKEWAIRMIENGYAYQTINNYKRSLKASFY
;
A
#
# COMPACT_ATOMS: atom_id res chain seq x y z
N LEU A 1 -19.60 -23.09 3.77
CA LEU A 1 -18.61 -23.82 4.57
C LEU A 1 -17.22 -23.32 4.23
N GLN A 2 -16.56 -22.72 5.24
CA GLN A 2 -15.12 -22.68 5.48
C GLN A 2 -14.18 -22.15 4.39
N LYS A 3 -13.69 -20.93 4.63
CA LYS A 3 -12.24 -20.64 4.67
C LYS A 3 -11.97 -19.46 5.60
N ASP A 4 -12.49 -19.57 6.82
CA ASP A 4 -12.05 -18.79 7.98
C ASP A 4 -10.95 -19.56 8.71
N ILE A 5 -9.76 -19.70 8.12
CA ILE A 5 -8.60 -20.11 8.92
C ILE A 5 -7.31 -19.50 8.34
N HIS A 6 -6.62 -18.72 9.18
CA HIS A 6 -5.22 -18.29 9.06
C HIS A 6 -4.87 -17.10 8.15
N ASP A 7 -5.39 -15.92 8.46
CA ASP A 7 -4.49 -14.76 8.58
C ASP A 7 -4.63 -14.30 10.02
N GLY A 8 -3.53 -14.11 10.76
CA GLY A 8 -3.49 -13.70 12.18
C GLY A 8 -4.12 -12.33 12.45
N ILE A 9 -5.41 -12.20 12.15
CA ILE A 9 -6.25 -11.06 12.39
C ILE A 9 -6.73 -11.25 13.83
N ASP A 10 -5.91 -10.73 14.71
CA ASP A 10 -6.28 -10.41 16.08
C ASP A 10 -7.67 -9.78 16.07
N VAL A 11 -8.61 -10.47 16.72
CA VAL A 11 -10.04 -10.15 16.81
C VAL A 11 -10.30 -8.93 17.70
N VAL A 12 -9.25 -8.20 18.07
CA VAL A 12 -9.27 -6.90 18.74
C VAL A 12 -8.76 -5.81 17.77
N GLY A 13 -9.63 -5.32 16.88
CA GLY A 13 -9.46 -3.97 16.30
C GLY A 13 -8.19 -3.67 15.48
N LYS A 14 -7.79 -4.57 14.56
CA LYS A 14 -7.05 -4.32 13.30
C LYS A 14 -6.20 -3.03 13.18
N LYS A 15 -5.02 -2.99 13.82
CA LYS A 15 -3.92 -2.10 13.39
C LYS A 15 -3.20 -2.68 12.16
N MET A 16 -3.88 -2.71 11.02
CA MET A 16 -3.29 -3.15 9.76
C MET A 16 -2.30 -2.09 9.25
N THR A 17 -1.14 -2.51 8.74
CA THR A 17 -0.17 -1.58 8.14
C THR A 17 -0.55 -1.20 6.71
N LEU A 18 0.03 -0.12 6.19
CA LEU A 18 -0.20 0.28 4.79
C LEU A 18 0.21 -0.83 3.79
N CYS A 19 1.34 -1.52 4.04
CA CYS A 19 1.75 -2.67 3.22
C CYS A 19 0.72 -3.79 3.24
N GLN A 20 0.17 -4.12 4.41
CA GLN A 20 -0.87 -5.15 4.54
C GLN A 20 -2.16 -4.74 3.83
N LEU A 21 -2.58 -3.47 3.96
CA LEU A 21 -3.74 -2.94 3.25
C LEU A 21 -3.58 -3.08 1.73
N TYR A 22 -2.42 -2.65 1.22
CA TYR A 22 -2.13 -2.69 -0.21
C TYR A 22 -2.03 -4.14 -0.74
N ALA A 23 -1.44 -5.05 0.03
CA ALA A 23 -1.40 -6.47 -0.30
C ALA A 23 -2.82 -7.07 -0.41
N LYS A 24 -3.68 -6.76 0.57
CA LYS A 24 -5.09 -7.19 0.59
C LYS A 24 -5.85 -6.69 -0.64
N GLN A 25 -5.69 -5.41 -1.01
CA GLN A 25 -6.37 -4.86 -2.19
C GLN A 25 -5.92 -5.53 -3.49
N ASN A 26 -4.63 -5.86 -3.60
CA ASN A 26 -4.10 -6.56 -4.78
C ASN A 26 -4.64 -8.00 -4.86
N ALA A 27 -4.76 -8.70 -3.73
CA ALA A 27 -5.31 -10.06 -3.66
C ALA A 27 -6.80 -10.11 -4.03
N GLN A 28 -7.57 -9.06 -3.72
CA GLN A 28 -8.98 -8.96 -4.12
C GLN A 28 -9.19 -8.71 -5.62
N ARG A 29 -8.17 -8.21 -6.33
CA ARG A 29 -8.22 -7.93 -7.78
C ARG A 29 -7.10 -8.67 -8.52
N PRO A 30 -7.14 -10.02 -8.58
CA PRO A 30 -6.04 -10.82 -9.11
C PRO A 30 -5.97 -10.81 -10.65
N LYS A 31 -7.10 -10.63 -11.35
CA LYS A 31 -7.17 -10.65 -12.81
C LYS A 31 -6.75 -9.31 -13.41
N VAL A 32 -5.45 -9.03 -13.46
CA VAL A 32 -4.88 -7.83 -14.10
C VAL A 32 -3.85 -8.20 -15.16
N ARG A 33 -3.46 -7.24 -15.99
CA ARG A 33 -2.41 -7.44 -16.99
C ARG A 33 -1.04 -7.56 -16.30
N LYS A 34 -0.10 -8.29 -16.91
CA LYS A 34 1.29 -8.44 -16.41
C LYS A 34 1.97 -7.12 -16.04
N ASN A 35 1.79 -6.07 -16.85
CA ASN A 35 2.34 -4.74 -16.56
C ASN A 35 1.78 -4.14 -15.26
N THR A 36 0.51 -4.39 -14.95
CA THR A 36 -0.12 -3.96 -13.69
C THR A 36 0.40 -4.76 -12.51
N GLU A 37 0.63 -6.08 -12.66
CA GLU A 37 1.26 -6.91 -11.62
C GLU A 37 2.66 -6.39 -11.28
N THR A 38 3.47 -6.14 -12.32
CA THR A 38 4.81 -5.58 -12.19
C THR A 38 4.77 -4.21 -11.49
N GLY A 39 3.88 -3.31 -11.91
CA GLY A 39 3.70 -2.00 -11.26
C GLY A 39 3.28 -2.10 -9.80
N ARG A 40 2.39 -3.05 -9.46
CA ARG A 40 2.00 -3.33 -8.07
C ARG A 40 3.16 -3.83 -7.23
N LYS A 41 3.98 -4.73 -7.79
CA LYS A 41 5.20 -5.24 -7.14
C LYS A 41 6.19 -4.11 -6.86
N TYR A 42 6.46 -3.26 -7.84
CA TYR A 42 7.35 -2.10 -7.64
C TYR A 42 6.87 -1.18 -6.53
N LEU A 43 5.57 -0.82 -6.50
CA LEU A 43 5.03 0.00 -5.42
C LEU A 43 5.12 -0.72 -4.06
N MET A 44 4.84 -2.02 -4.00
CA MET A 44 4.99 -2.78 -2.76
C MET A 44 6.44 -2.77 -2.25
N ASP A 45 7.42 -2.97 -3.13
CA ASP A 45 8.84 -2.97 -2.76
C ASP A 45 9.30 -1.59 -2.27
N ILE A 46 8.75 -0.51 -2.83
CA ILE A 46 8.96 0.87 -2.35
C ILE A 46 8.38 1.04 -0.94
N LEU A 47 7.14 0.61 -0.72
CA LEU A 47 6.49 0.74 0.59
C LEU A 47 7.22 -0.07 1.67
N LYS A 48 7.72 -1.27 1.34
CA LYS A 48 8.51 -2.09 2.27
C LYS A 48 9.82 -1.44 2.69
N LYS A 49 10.40 -0.61 1.84
CA LYS A 49 11.65 0.14 2.12
C LYS A 49 11.40 1.48 2.81
N ASP A 50 10.17 1.99 2.80
CA ASP A 50 9.80 3.27 3.39
C ASP A 50 9.11 3.11 4.75
N LYS A 51 9.38 4.03 5.69
CA LYS A 51 8.74 4.06 7.02
C LYS A 51 7.21 4.11 6.95
N LEU A 52 6.63 4.62 5.87
CA LEU A 52 5.18 4.68 5.67
C LEU A 52 4.55 3.28 5.52
N GLY A 53 5.27 2.31 4.95
CA GLY A 53 4.72 0.98 4.68
C GLY A 53 4.35 0.18 5.93
N VAL A 54 5.11 0.37 7.02
CA VAL A 54 4.89 -0.31 8.31
C VAL A 54 3.96 0.47 9.25
N ARG A 55 3.58 1.70 8.92
CA ARG A 55 2.64 2.46 9.74
C ARG A 55 1.25 1.85 9.71
N SER A 56 0.62 1.85 10.87
CA SER A 56 -0.79 1.46 11.03
C SER A 56 -1.68 2.47 10.33
N ILE A 57 -2.64 2.00 9.54
CA ILE A 57 -3.47 2.84 8.66
C ILE A 57 -4.31 3.88 9.42
N ASP A 58 -4.68 3.59 10.67
CA ASP A 58 -5.40 4.50 11.58
C ASP A 58 -4.55 5.70 12.05
N SER A 59 -3.22 5.56 11.97
CA SER A 59 -2.25 6.57 12.41
C SER A 59 -1.68 7.43 11.28
N ILE A 60 -1.97 7.09 10.02
CA ILE A 60 -1.43 7.81 8.86
C ILE A 60 -2.18 9.12 8.69
N LYS A 61 -1.45 10.23 8.82
CA LYS A 61 -1.97 11.58 8.62
C LYS A 61 -1.70 12.08 7.19
N PRO A 62 -2.43 13.10 6.72
CA PRO A 62 -2.10 13.78 5.47
C PRO A 62 -0.67 14.31 5.41
N SER A 63 -0.08 14.69 6.56
CA SER A 63 1.33 15.09 6.65
C SER A 63 2.28 13.94 6.32
N ASP A 64 2.03 12.72 6.83
CA ASP A 64 2.86 11.55 6.53
C ASP A 64 2.85 11.23 5.02
N ALA A 65 1.69 11.38 4.37
CA ALA A 65 1.55 11.21 2.92
C ALA A 65 2.30 12.28 2.11
N LYS A 66 2.33 13.54 2.60
CA LYS A 66 3.14 14.61 2.01
C LYS A 66 4.63 14.33 2.15
N GLU A 67 5.08 13.94 3.34
CA GLU A 67 6.48 13.57 3.57
C GLU A 67 6.91 12.39 2.68
N TRP A 68 6.05 11.38 2.52
CA TRP A 68 6.34 10.27 1.60
C TRP A 68 6.49 10.75 0.16
N ALA A 69 5.64 11.66 -0.31
CA ALA A 69 5.77 12.24 -1.63
C ALA A 69 7.10 13.01 -1.81
N ILE A 70 7.56 13.73 -0.77
CA ILE A 70 8.86 14.41 -0.77
C ILE A 70 10.00 13.40 -0.87
N ARG A 71 10.01 12.35 -0.03
CA ARG A 71 11.02 11.28 -0.09
C ARG A 71 11.05 10.59 -1.45
N MET A 72 9.90 10.43 -2.11
CA MET A 72 9.84 9.90 -3.46
C MET A 72 10.50 10.84 -4.48
N ILE A 73 10.33 12.16 -4.35
CA ILE A 73 11.02 13.14 -5.19
C ILE A 73 12.54 13.08 -4.95
N GLU A 74 12.97 13.03 -3.69
CA GLU A 74 14.38 12.91 -3.29
C GLU A 74 15.03 11.63 -3.83
N ASN A 75 14.27 10.53 -3.88
CA ASN A 75 14.70 9.26 -4.47
C ASN A 75 14.64 9.23 -6.01
N GLY A 76 14.38 10.37 -6.67
CA GLY A 76 14.45 10.52 -8.13
C GLY A 76 13.20 10.06 -8.88
N TYR A 77 12.07 9.83 -8.20
CA TYR A 77 10.83 9.44 -8.90
C TYR A 77 10.15 10.65 -9.56
N ALA A 78 9.80 10.51 -10.84
CA ALA A 78 9.05 11.52 -11.57
C ALA A 78 7.66 11.78 -10.95
N TYR A 79 7.18 13.02 -11.08
CA TYR A 79 5.87 13.44 -10.56
C TYR A 79 4.72 12.51 -10.98
N GLN A 80 4.67 12.13 -12.26
CA GLN A 80 3.61 11.27 -12.78
C GLN A 80 3.61 9.89 -12.11
N THR A 81 4.79 9.33 -11.84
CA THR A 81 4.95 8.05 -11.14
C THR A 81 4.41 8.16 -9.72
N ILE A 82 4.77 9.22 -9.00
CA ILE A 82 4.27 9.48 -7.64
C ILE A 82 2.75 9.65 -7.64
N ASN A 83 2.20 10.39 -8.60
CA ASN A 83 0.77 10.62 -8.71
C ASN A 83 -0.01 9.31 -9.00
N ASN A 84 0.53 8.46 -9.88
CA ASN A 84 -0.03 7.13 -10.14
C ASN A 84 -0.02 6.25 -8.89
N TYR A 85 1.07 6.26 -8.12
CA TYR A 85 1.15 5.53 -6.86
C TYR A 85 0.20 6.06 -5.81
N LYS A 86 0.05 7.39 -5.67
CA LYS A 86 -0.96 8.01 -4.80
C LYS A 86 -2.37 7.52 -5.15
N ARG A 87 -2.71 7.46 -6.44
CA ARG A 87 -4.01 6.95 -6.89
C ARG A 87 -4.20 5.48 -6.52
N SER A 88 -3.17 4.64 -6.70
CA SER A 88 -3.19 3.22 -6.33
C SER A 88 -3.38 3.02 -4.82
N LEU A 89 -2.64 3.77 -4.00
CA LEU A 89 -2.77 3.75 -2.55
C LEU A 89 -4.15 4.23 -2.11
N LYS A 90 -4.63 5.37 -2.65
CA LYS A 90 -5.96 5.90 -2.36
C LYS A 90 -7.04 4.85 -2.62
N ALA A 91 -6.97 4.13 -3.73
CA ALA A 91 -7.91 3.07 -4.07
C ALA A 91 -7.87 1.85 -3.13
N SER A 92 -6.89 1.75 -2.23
CA SER A 92 -6.82 0.70 -1.22
C SER A 92 -7.57 1.08 0.06
N PHE A 93 -7.90 2.36 0.25
CA PHE A 93 -8.68 2.85 1.40
C PHE A 93 -10.21 2.84 1.17
N TYR A 94 -10.67 2.39 0.00
CA TYR A 94 -12.08 2.20 -0.37
C TYR A 94 -12.33 0.73 -0.68
#